data_AF-C0CSQ8-F1
#
_entry.id   AF-C0CSQ8-F1
#
_cell.length_a   1.000
_cell.length_b   1.000
_cell.length_c   1.000
_cell.angle_alpha   90.00
_cell.angle_beta   90.00
_cell.angle_gamma   90.00
#
_symmetry.space_group_name_H-M   'P 1'
#
loop_
_entity.id
_entity.type
_entity.pdbx_description
1 polymer ?
#
loop_
_entity_poly.entity_id
_entity_poly.type
_entity_poly.pdbx_seq_one_letter_code
_entity_poly.pdbx_strand_id
1 'polypeptide(L)'
;MRNWHGIGSGGKAIVKRTFDFSEIVTYNHSIKVVAKSEKILDEIEDALGCMIDDESVECKEDLFNEITRLGGEYEYIEDGSPYVEYE
;
A
#
# COMPACT_ATOMS: atom_id res chain seq x y z
N MET A 1 15.62 -25.17 -39.37
CA MET A 1 14.68 -24.02 -39.27
C MET A 1 14.84 -23.43 -37.89
N ARG A 2 15.20 -22.15 -37.78
CA ARG A 2 15.44 -21.46 -36.50
C ARG A 2 14.10 -20.95 -35.98
N ASN A 3 13.66 -21.45 -34.83
CA ASN A 3 12.45 -20.94 -34.19
C ASN A 3 12.88 -20.01 -33.05
N TRP A 4 12.72 -18.72 -33.31
CA TRP A 4 12.68 -17.65 -32.31
C TRP A 4 11.68 -18.02 -31.20
N HIS A 5 12.12 -18.08 -29.95
CA HIS A 5 11.36 -17.65 -28.78
C HIS A 5 12.25 -16.58 -28.16
N GLY A 6 11.98 -15.31 -28.43
CA GLY A 6 10.92 -14.61 -27.73
C GLY A 6 11.61 -13.79 -26.65
N ILE A 7 12.20 -12.67 -27.04
CA ILE A 7 12.74 -11.67 -26.12
C ILE A 7 11.50 -10.98 -25.53
N GLY A 8 10.93 -11.60 -24.49
CA GLY A 8 9.78 -11.08 -23.77
C GLY A 8 10.23 -10.08 -22.71
N SER A 9 10.26 -8.82 -23.11
CA SER A 9 10.05 -7.62 -22.29
C SER A 9 10.29 -7.77 -20.78
N GLY A 10 11.47 -7.37 -20.30
CA GLY A 10 11.76 -7.12 -18.89
C GLY A 10 11.01 -5.91 -18.32
N GLY A 11 9.68 -5.89 -18.44
CA GLY A 11 8.83 -4.98 -17.70
C GLY A 11 8.90 -5.41 -16.23
N LYS A 12 9.49 -4.57 -15.37
CA LYS A 12 9.40 -4.76 -13.91
C LYS A 12 7.93 -4.98 -13.56
N ALA A 13 7.58 -6.17 -13.10
CA ALA A 13 6.23 -6.48 -12.67
C ALA A 13 5.91 -5.59 -11.46
N ILE A 14 5.13 -4.54 -11.70
CA ILE A 14 4.60 -3.68 -10.64
C ILE A 14 3.46 -4.47 -9.99
N VAL A 15 3.69 -4.87 -8.74
CA VAL A 15 2.71 -5.58 -7.93
C VAL A 15 1.86 -4.56 -7.16
N LYS A 16 0.59 -4.89 -6.94
CA LYS A 16 -0.37 -4.01 -6.26
C LYS A 16 -1.12 -4.82 -5.23
N ARG A 17 -1.27 -4.29 -4.01
CA ARG A 17 -2.07 -4.89 -2.93
C ARG A 17 -2.87 -3.78 -2.26
N THR A 18 -4.13 -4.05 -1.99
CA THR A 18 -4.98 -3.13 -1.23
C THR A 18 -4.95 -3.57 0.22
N PHE A 19 -4.55 -2.64 1.08
CA PHE A 19 -4.61 -2.81 2.52
C PHE A 19 -5.87 -2.12 3.02
N ASP A 20 -6.70 -2.89 3.69
CA ASP A 20 -7.92 -2.37 4.30
C ASP A 20 -7.63 -2.02 5.75
N PHE A 21 -7.75 -0.73 6.08
CA PHE A 21 -7.56 -0.25 7.45
C PHE A 21 -8.89 0.05 8.13
N SER A 22 -10.02 -0.35 7.53
CA SER A 22 -11.37 -0.06 8.02
C SER A 22 -11.63 -0.58 9.44
N GLU A 23 -10.87 -1.60 9.87
CA GLU A 23 -10.93 -2.14 11.24
C GLU A 23 -10.30 -1.20 12.28
N ILE A 24 -9.47 -0.25 11.86
CA ILE A 24 -8.90 0.76 12.74
C ILE A 24 -9.86 1.94 12.76
N VAL A 25 -10.49 2.18 13.92
CA VAL A 25 -11.58 3.16 14.10
C VAL A 25 -11.17 4.59 13.67
N THR A 26 -9.89 4.94 13.77
CA THR A 26 -9.32 6.21 13.32
C THR A 26 -9.05 6.29 11.80
N TYR A 27 -8.98 5.15 11.11
CA TYR A 27 -8.62 5.04 9.69
C TYR A 27 -9.65 4.22 8.93
N ASN A 28 -10.88 4.72 8.83
CA ASN A 28 -11.96 4.09 8.06
C ASN A 28 -11.74 4.21 6.54
N HIS A 29 -10.60 3.73 6.05
CA HIS A 29 -10.08 3.99 4.72
C HIS A 29 -9.29 2.78 4.21
N SER A 30 -9.40 2.52 2.90
CA SER A 30 -8.57 1.53 2.21
C SER A 30 -7.43 2.25 1.48
N ILE A 31 -6.20 1.75 1.65
CA ILE A 31 -5.03 2.29 0.96
C ILE A 31 -4.51 1.23 0.01
N LYS A 32 -4.36 1.60 -1.25
CA LYS A 32 -3.80 0.72 -2.27
C LYS A 32 -2.32 1.00 -2.41
N VAL A 33 -1.50 -0.02 -2.19
CA VAL A 33 -0.05 0.10 -2.28
C VAL A 33 0.45 -0.61 -3.54
N VAL A 34 1.36 0.05 -4.23
CA VAL A 34 2.03 -0.41 -5.44
C VAL A 34 3.52 -0.52 -5.14
N ALA A 35 4.14 -1.64 -5.48
CA ALA A 35 5.56 -1.83 -5.30
C ALA A 35 6.21 -2.52 -6.50
N LYS A 36 7.54 -2.48 -6.53
CA LYS A 36 8.35 -3.10 -7.61
C LYS A 36 8.46 -4.62 -7.48
N SER A 37 8.10 -5.20 -6.34
CA SER A 37 8.21 -6.63 -6.03
C SER A 37 7.29 -7.00 -4.88
N GLU A 38 6.81 -8.25 -4.87
CA GLU A 38 5.93 -8.77 -3.82
C GLU A 38 6.57 -8.70 -2.44
N LYS A 39 7.88 -9.00 -2.35
CA LYS A 39 8.66 -8.86 -1.13
C LYS A 39 8.51 -7.49 -0.45
N ILE A 40 8.48 -6.40 -1.24
CA ILE A 40 8.31 -5.04 -0.70
C ILE A 40 6.90 -4.88 -0.14
N LEU A 41 5.88 -5.46 -0.78
CA LEU A 41 4.52 -5.44 -0.26
C LEU A 41 4.41 -6.22 1.06
N ASP A 42 5.07 -7.38 1.17
CA ASP A 42 5.08 -8.13 2.43
C ASP A 42 5.83 -7.38 3.54
N GLU A 43 6.95 -6.71 3.23
CA GLU A 43 7.65 -5.85 4.19
C GLU A 43 6.78 -4.66 4.63
N ILE A 44 6.00 -4.07 3.72
CA ILE A 44 5.05 -3.01 4.04
C ILE A 44 3.90 -3.55 4.89
N GLU A 45 3.32 -4.68 4.54
CA GLU A 45 2.23 -5.32 5.28
C GLU A 45 2.64 -5.60 6.73
N ASP A 46 3.82 -6.18 6.93
CA ASP A 46 4.38 -6.50 8.24
C ASP A 46 4.65 -5.23 9.06
N ALA A 47 5.26 -4.21 8.45
CA ALA A 47 5.55 -2.94 9.12
C ALA A 47 4.26 -2.22 9.54
N LEU A 48 3.29 -2.09 8.64
CA LEU A 48 2.02 -1.44 8.95
C LEU A 48 1.26 -2.25 10.01
N GLY A 49 1.21 -3.58 9.89
CA GLY A 49 0.60 -4.46 10.89
C GLY A 49 1.21 -4.28 12.27
N CYS A 50 2.54 -4.23 12.38
CA CYS A 50 3.23 -3.98 13.64
C CYS A 50 2.93 -2.59 14.21
N MET A 51 2.93 -1.53 13.39
CA MET A 51 2.64 -0.18 13.87
C MET A 51 1.21 -0.07 14.41
N ILE A 52 0.25 -0.76 13.77
CA ILE A 52 -1.15 -0.81 14.19
C ILE A 52 -1.31 -1.59 15.50
N ASP A 53 -0.69 -2.76 15.59
CA ASP A 53 -0.74 -3.60 16.80
C ASP A 53 -0.11 -2.90 18.02
N ASP A 54 0.97 -2.14 17.79
CA ASP A 54 1.67 -1.36 18.82
C ASP A 54 0.96 -0.03 19.15
N GLU A 55 -0.17 0.28 18.49
CA GLU A 55 -0.90 1.56 18.59
C GLU A 55 0.00 2.81 18.35
N SER A 56 1.14 2.60 17.68
CA SER A 56 2.16 3.62 17.41
C SER A 56 1.79 4.54 16.24
N VAL A 57 0.63 4.34 15.60
CA VAL A 57 0.15 5.12 14.46
C VAL A 57 -0.72 6.29 14.94
N GLU A 58 -0.10 7.44 15.14
CA GLU A 58 -0.82 8.67 15.53
C GLU A 58 -1.64 9.26 14.38
N CYS A 59 -1.11 9.24 13.15
CA CYS A 59 -1.75 9.79 11.96
C CYS A 59 -1.60 8.89 10.72
N LYS A 60 -2.48 9.09 9.72
CA LYS A 60 -2.39 8.37 8.42
C LYS A 60 -1.10 8.67 7.66
N GLU A 61 -0.49 9.82 7.93
CA GLU A 61 0.78 10.23 7.34
C GLU A 61 1.95 9.33 7.78
N ASP A 62 1.92 8.77 9.00
CA ASP A 62 2.94 7.82 9.47
C ASP A 62 2.91 6.53 8.64
N LEU A 63 1.71 6.02 8.32
CA LEU A 63 1.53 4.87 7.42
C LEU A 63 2.10 5.17 6.03
N PHE A 64 1.80 6.35 5.48
CA PHE A 64 2.30 6.76 4.16
C PHE A 64 3.82 6.95 4.12
N ASN A 65 4.38 7.56 5.17
CA ASN A 65 5.81 7.71 5.33
C ASN A 65 6.49 6.35 5.38
N GLU A 66 5.92 5.37 6.09
CA GLU A 66 6.52 4.03 6.15
C GLU A 66 6.41 3.27 4.82
N ILE A 67 5.25 3.35 4.15
CA ILE A 67 5.06 2.79 2.79
C ILE A 67 6.12 3.34 1.82
N THR A 68 6.30 4.66 1.80
CA THR A 68 7.27 5.32 0.92
C THR A 68 8.71 5.05 1.34
N ARG A 69 9.00 4.93 2.64
CA ARG A 69 10.33 4.58 3.17
C ARG A 69 10.77 3.19 2.72
N LEU A 70 9.85 2.24 2.67
CA LEU A 70 10.07 0.87 2.18
C LEU A 70 10.12 0.78 0.65
N GLY A 71 9.89 1.89 -0.06
CA GLY A 71 9.93 1.96 -1.51
C GLY A 71 8.64 1.51 -2.20
N GLY A 72 7.53 1.50 -1.45
CA GLY A 72 6.18 1.43 -1.99
C GLY A 72 5.66 2.81 -2.41
N GLU A 73 4.73 2.80 -3.34
CA GLU A 73 3.89 3.94 -3.72
C GLU A 73 2.48 3.65 -3.21
N TYR A 74 1.75 4.68 -2.78
CA TYR A 74 0.39 4.51 -2.30
C TYR A 74 -0.60 5.34 -3.13
N GLU A 75 -1.79 4.80 -3.29
CA GLU A 75 -2.95 5.42 -3.90
C GLU A 75 -4.07 5.34 -2.86
N TYR A 76 -4.49 6.49 -2.36
CA TYR A 76 -5.57 6.57 -1.41
C TYR A 76 -6.90 6.34 -2.14
N ILE A 77 -7.68 5.37 -1.69
CA ILE A 77 -9.02 5.16 -2.20
C ILE A 77 -9.94 5.96 -1.26
N GLU A 78 -10.28 7.19 -1.67
CA GLU A 78 -11.39 7.93 -1.08
C GLU A 78 -12.67 7.13 -1.37
N ASP A 79 -13.01 6.19 -0.49
CA ASP A 79 -14.39 5.72 -0.41
C ASP A 79 -15.19 6.94 0.04
N GLY A 80 -16.11 7.41 -0.82
CA GLY A 80 -16.81 8.68 -0.72
C GLY A 80 -17.75 8.80 0.49
N SER A 81 -17.23 8.58 1.69
CA SER A 81 -17.87 8.91 2.95
C SER A 81 -17.73 10.42 3.17
N PRO A 82 -18.86 11.11 3.44
CA PRO A 82 -18.94 12.55 3.36
C PRO A 82 -17.99 13.21 4.37
N TYR A 83 -17.33 14.28 3.91
CA TYR A 83 -16.68 15.28 4.76
C TYR A 83 -17.58 15.56 5.97
N VAL A 84 -17.18 15.11 7.16
CA VAL A 84 -17.66 15.74 8.40
C VAL A 84 -16.89 17.04 8.53
N GLU A 85 -17.39 18.08 7.85
CA GLU A 85 -17.12 19.45 8.27
C GLU A 85 -17.69 19.59 9.68
N TYR A 86 -16.82 19.73 10.68
CA TYR A 86 -17.25 20.15 12.01
C TYR A 86 -17.66 21.62 11.92
N GLU A 87 -18.97 21.89 12.04
CA GLU A 87 -19.52 23.23 12.34
C GLU A 87 -19.21 23.66 13.78
#